data_AF-Q230U9-F1
#
_entry.id   AF-Q230U9-F1
#
_cell.length_a   1.000
_cell.length_b   1.000
_cell.length_c   1.000
_cell.angle_alpha   90.00
_cell.angle_beta   90.00
_cell.angle_gamma   90.00
#
_symmetry.space_group_name_H-M   'P 1'
#
loop_
_entity.id
_entity.type
_entity.pdbx_description
1 polymer ?
#
loop_
_entity_poly.entity_id
_entity_poly.type
_entity_poly.pdbx_seq_one_letter_code
_entity_poly.pdbx_strand_id
1 'polypeptide(L)'
;MKYAAILFLTVISLLYTFQNTKNQHRILSEYQPTIFDWQYCIERIMLKTCDQDDPQDRQYCYSAASKTSQCYSETSQQASTSCVHWWIYFESSQGKDTLPDSFYQCAEDCTQYAKENSFYFSQTFQPMWITCSQQQRKEN
;
A
#
# COMPACT_ATOMS: atom_id res chain seq x y z
N MET A 1 45.37 -36.81 3.43
CA MET A 1 44.63 -36.34 2.24
C MET A 1 43.16 -36.79 2.26
N LYS A 2 42.39 -36.51 3.34
CA LYS A 2 40.94 -36.84 3.43
C LYS A 2 40.06 -35.61 3.66
N TYR A 3 40.64 -34.50 4.10
CA TYR A 3 39.91 -33.26 4.43
C TYR A 3 39.72 -32.31 3.23
N ALA A 4 40.49 -32.48 2.14
CA ALA A 4 40.40 -31.60 0.96
C ALA A 4 39.14 -31.85 0.12
N ALA A 5 38.63 -33.09 0.07
CA ALA A 5 37.45 -33.44 -0.72
C ALA A 5 36.14 -32.92 -0.10
N ILE A 6 36.09 -32.80 1.23
CA ILE A 6 34.89 -32.36 1.96
C ILE A 6 34.67 -30.85 1.76
N LEU A 7 35.74 -30.06 1.69
CA LEU A 7 35.66 -28.61 1.45
C LEU A 7 35.21 -28.24 0.03
N PHE A 8 35.47 -29.08 -0.97
CA PHE A 8 35.06 -28.79 -2.35
C PHE A 8 33.56 -29.00 -2.57
N LEU A 9 32.95 -29.98 -1.89
CA LEU A 9 31.52 -30.28 -2.06
C LEU A 9 30.61 -29.21 -1.43
N THR A 10 31.02 -28.58 -0.33
CA THR A 10 30.20 -27.55 0.34
C THR A 10 30.14 -26.24 -0.46
N VAL A 11 31.22 -25.87 -1.16
CA VAL A 11 31.26 -24.64 -1.98
C VAL A 11 30.36 -24.75 -3.20
N ILE A 12 30.25 -25.93 -3.82
CA ILE A 12 29.39 -26.16 -4.99
C ILE A 12 27.91 -26.06 -4.58
N SER A 13 27.52 -26.61 -3.42
CA SER A 13 26.14 -26.50 -2.91
C SER A 13 25.73 -25.05 -2.63
N LEU A 14 26.63 -24.23 -2.08
CA LEU A 14 26.37 -22.81 -1.82
C LEU A 14 26.17 -22.01 -3.11
N LEU A 15 26.95 -22.31 -4.16
CA LEU A 15 26.82 -21.65 -5.47
C LEU A 15 25.49 -22.00 -6.16
N TYR A 16 25.02 -23.25 -6.06
CA TYR A 16 23.72 -23.66 -6.61
C TYR A 16 22.54 -22.95 -5.95
N THR A 17 22.57 -22.75 -4.63
CA THR A 17 21.50 -22.00 -3.92
C THR A 17 21.43 -20.51 -4.30
N PHE A 18 22.56 -19.90 -4.65
CA PHE A 18 22.63 -18.48 -5.04
C PHE A 18 22.10 -18.21 -6.46
N GLN A 19 22.21 -19.18 -7.37
CA GLN A 19 21.69 -19.02 -8.73
C GLN A 19 20.17 -19.21 -8.81
N ASN A 20 19.60 -20.09 -7.98
CA ASN A 20 18.16 -20.37 -8.01
C ASN A 20 17.31 -19.23 -7.41
N THR A 21 17.82 -18.53 -6.40
CA THR A 21 17.15 -17.35 -5.79
C THR A 21 17.08 -16.15 -6.74
N LYS A 22 18.09 -15.94 -7.60
CA LYS A 22 18.08 -14.83 -8.58
C LYS A 22 16.99 -14.98 -9.65
N ASN A 23 16.63 -16.20 -10.04
CA ASN A 23 15.60 -16.43 -11.06
C ASN A 23 14.17 -16.33 -10.51
N GLN A 24 13.91 -16.69 -9.24
CA GLN A 24 12.58 -16.49 -8.63
C GLN A 24 12.27 -15.02 -8.35
N HIS A 25 13.27 -14.19 -8.03
CA HIS A 25 13.06 -12.75 -7.82
C HIS A 25 12.76 -11.97 -9.12
N ARG A 26 13.15 -12.49 -10.29
CA ARG A 26 12.91 -11.83 -11.58
C ARG A 26 11.50 -12.03 -12.13
N ILE A 27 10.77 -13.05 -11.68
CA ILE A 27 9.39 -13.33 -12.12
C ILE A 27 8.36 -12.59 -11.23
N LEU A 28 8.76 -12.17 -10.03
CA LEU A 28 7.98 -11.28 -9.15
C LEU A 28 8.19 -9.79 -9.46
N SER A 29 8.93 -9.44 -10.52
CA SER A 29 9.12 -8.04 -10.87
C SER A 29 7.89 -7.50 -11.60
N GLU A 30 7.28 -6.49 -10.96
CA GLU A 30 6.57 -5.38 -11.61
C GLU A 30 5.08 -5.53 -11.93
N TYR A 31 4.30 -6.27 -11.12
CA TYR A 31 2.87 -5.94 -11.08
C TYR A 31 2.68 -4.58 -10.41
N GLN A 32 2.28 -3.59 -11.20
CA GLN A 32 1.80 -2.29 -10.73
C GLN A 32 0.27 -2.32 -10.70
N PRO A 33 -0.37 -2.20 -9.53
CA PRO A 33 -1.82 -2.18 -9.44
C PRO A 33 -2.41 -1.04 -10.24
N THR A 34 -3.56 -1.30 -10.86
CA THR A 34 -4.30 -0.30 -11.62
C THR A 34 -5.31 0.44 -10.74
N ILE A 35 -5.84 1.56 -11.25
CA ILE A 35 -6.95 2.30 -10.63
C ILE A 35 -8.12 1.35 -10.34
N PHE A 36 -8.44 0.48 -11.30
CA PHE A 36 -9.49 -0.52 -11.15
C PHE A 36 -9.17 -1.53 -10.04
N ASP A 37 -7.94 -2.03 -9.96
CA ASP A 37 -7.56 -3.01 -8.93
C ASP A 37 -7.71 -2.42 -7.51
N TRP A 38 -7.29 -1.17 -7.35
CA TRP A 38 -7.42 -0.43 -6.10
C TRP A 38 -8.89 -0.19 -5.71
N GLN A 39 -9.70 0.34 -6.63
CA GLN A 39 -11.14 0.58 -6.39
C GLN A 39 -11.89 -0.73 -6.12
N TYR A 40 -11.63 -1.76 -6.93
CA TYR A 40 -12.23 -3.08 -6.76
C TYR A 40 -11.89 -3.70 -5.39
N CYS A 41 -10.66 -3.50 -4.91
CA CYS A 41 -10.30 -3.91 -3.57
C CYS A 41 -11.11 -3.14 -2.50
N ILE A 42 -11.22 -1.81 -2.62
CA ILE A 42 -11.97 -0.98 -1.67
C ILE A 42 -13.44 -1.44 -1.58
N GLU A 43 -14.08 -1.71 -2.71
CA GLU A 43 -15.47 -2.17 -2.76
C GLU A 43 -15.70 -3.52 -2.06
N ARG A 44 -14.65 -4.33 -1.91
CA ARG A 44 -14.72 -5.67 -1.32
C ARG A 44 -14.25 -5.74 0.12
N ILE A 45 -13.54 -4.73 0.60
CA ILE A 45 -13.18 -4.63 2.01
C ILE A 45 -14.29 -3.93 2.78
N MET A 46 -14.66 -4.47 3.94
CA MET A 46 -15.62 -3.81 4.82
C MET A 46 -14.89 -2.78 5.68
N LEU A 47 -14.69 -1.58 5.14
CA LEU A 47 -14.13 -0.46 5.90
C LEU A 47 -15.00 -0.19 7.12
N LYS A 48 -14.36 -0.02 8.28
CA LYS A 48 -15.08 0.39 9.48
C LYS A 48 -15.27 1.90 9.49
N THR A 49 -16.34 2.34 10.13
CA THR A 49 -16.59 3.76 10.40
C THR A 49 -16.26 4.09 11.86
N CYS A 50 -16.04 5.36 12.17
CA CYS A 50 -15.75 5.81 13.53
C CYS A 50 -16.87 5.52 14.54
N ASP A 51 -18.11 5.30 14.09
CA ASP A 51 -19.20 4.85 14.97
C ASP A 51 -18.96 3.47 15.58
N GLN A 52 -18.06 2.69 14.98
CA GLN A 52 -17.65 1.36 15.41
C GLN A 52 -16.39 1.37 16.30
N ASP A 53 -15.82 2.56 16.60
CA ASP A 53 -14.76 2.73 17.60
C ASP A 53 -15.32 2.75 19.03
N ASP A 54 -14.45 2.74 20.04
CA ASP A 54 -14.84 2.94 21.44
C ASP A 54 -15.62 4.27 21.57
N PRO A 55 -16.79 4.30 22.24
CA PRO A 55 -17.53 5.53 22.46
C PRO A 55 -16.70 6.69 23.04
N GLN A 56 -15.67 6.41 23.84
CA GLN A 56 -14.78 7.42 24.41
C GLN A 56 -13.78 7.98 23.40
N ASP A 57 -13.40 7.19 22.40
CA ASP A 57 -12.38 7.55 21.40
C ASP A 57 -12.97 8.03 20.06
N ARG A 58 -14.28 7.86 19.87
CA ARG A 58 -15.01 8.20 18.63
C ARG A 58 -14.74 9.61 18.13
N GLN A 59 -14.69 10.62 19.02
CA GLN A 59 -14.40 12.00 18.61
C GLN A 59 -12.97 12.14 18.06
N TYR A 60 -11.99 11.43 18.62
CA TYR A 60 -10.63 11.41 18.11
C TYR A 60 -10.55 10.68 16.77
N CYS A 61 -11.30 9.59 16.59
CA CYS A 61 -11.43 8.94 15.29
C CYS A 61 -11.96 9.90 14.22
N TYR A 62 -13.06 10.61 14.50
CA TYR A 62 -13.61 11.60 13.57
C TYR A 62 -12.64 12.75 13.29
N SER A 63 -11.88 13.18 14.30
CA SER A 63 -10.86 14.22 14.12
C SER A 63 -9.73 13.75 13.20
N ALA A 64 -9.19 12.55 13.42
CA ALA A 64 -8.17 11.94 12.56
C ALA A 64 -8.69 11.76 11.13
N ALA A 65 -9.92 11.26 10.97
CA ALA A 65 -10.56 11.09 9.67
C ALA A 65 -10.73 12.42 8.93
N SER A 66 -11.17 13.46 9.62
CA SER A 66 -11.36 14.81 9.06
C SER A 66 -10.03 15.42 8.59
N LYS A 67 -8.99 15.40 9.44
CA LYS A 67 -7.66 15.90 9.10
C LYS A 67 -7.03 15.12 7.94
N THR A 68 -7.17 13.79 7.95
CA THR A 68 -6.67 12.94 6.86
C THR A 68 -7.39 13.28 5.56
N SER A 69 -8.72 13.43 5.58
CA SER A 69 -9.51 13.88 4.43
C SER A 69 -9.09 15.26 3.93
N GLN A 70 -8.83 16.21 4.82
CA GLN A 70 -8.28 17.53 4.45
C GLN A 70 -6.89 17.44 3.81
N CYS A 71 -6.08 16.45 4.19
CA CYS A 71 -4.75 16.25 3.61
C CYS A 71 -4.79 15.68 2.18
N TYR A 72 -5.77 14.82 1.88
CA TYR A 72 -5.86 14.24 0.53
C TYR A 72 -6.96 14.83 -0.34
N SER A 73 -7.96 15.58 0.14
CA SER A 73 -9.11 16.04 -0.67
C SER A 73 -8.74 17.07 -1.74
N GLU A 74 -9.30 16.93 -2.95
CA GLU A 74 -9.11 17.84 -4.10
C GLU A 74 -9.49 19.30 -3.81
N THR A 75 -10.46 19.51 -2.93
CA THR A 75 -11.01 20.84 -2.61
C THR A 75 -10.35 21.48 -1.40
N SER A 76 -9.45 20.76 -0.73
CA SER A 76 -8.81 21.24 0.49
C SER A 76 -7.59 22.12 0.18
N GLN A 77 -7.54 23.29 0.79
CA GLN A 77 -6.34 24.15 0.76
C GLN A 77 -5.17 23.56 1.56
N GLN A 78 -5.43 22.51 2.35
CA GLN A 78 -4.44 21.79 3.14
C GLN A 78 -3.95 20.51 2.44
N ALA A 79 -4.42 20.26 1.22
CA ALA A 79 -3.98 19.10 0.48
C ALA A 79 -2.48 19.18 0.19
N SER A 80 -1.76 18.08 0.39
CA SER A 80 -0.34 18.04 0.03
C SER A 80 -0.17 18.14 -1.49
N THR A 81 0.99 18.60 -1.96
CA THR A 81 1.27 18.69 -3.40
C THR A 81 1.16 17.33 -4.09
N SER A 82 1.58 16.24 -3.44
CA SER A 82 1.48 14.89 -3.98
C SER A 82 0.00 14.46 -4.12
N CYS A 83 -0.86 14.81 -3.14
CA CYS A 83 -2.29 14.56 -3.21
C CYS A 83 -3.00 15.36 -4.31
N VAL A 84 -2.60 16.61 -4.53
CA VAL A 84 -3.10 17.41 -5.66
C VAL A 84 -2.73 16.75 -6.99
N HIS A 85 -1.48 16.31 -7.16
CA HIS A 85 -1.06 15.60 -8.37
C HIS A 85 -1.76 14.25 -8.54
N TRP A 86 -2.01 13.52 -7.46
CA TRP A 86 -2.81 12.30 -7.47
C TRP A 86 -4.23 12.57 -7.99
N TRP A 87 -4.93 13.59 -7.48
CA TRP A 87 -6.28 13.90 -7.94
C TRP A 87 -6.35 14.27 -9.41
N ILE A 88 -5.46 15.15 -9.87
CA ILE A 88 -5.39 15.54 -11.29
C ILE A 88 -5.18 14.30 -12.19
N TYR A 89 -4.32 13.38 -11.75
CA TYR A 89 -4.12 12.11 -12.45
C TYR A 89 -5.40 11.26 -12.43
N PHE A 90 -5.99 11.06 -11.24
CA PHE A 90 -7.17 10.21 -11.05
C PHE A 90 -8.36 10.67 -11.90
N GLU A 91 -8.64 11.97 -11.96
CA GLU A 91 -9.74 12.56 -12.74
C GLU A 91 -9.63 12.29 -14.26
N SER A 92 -8.41 12.12 -14.77
CA SER A 92 -8.16 11.89 -16.20
C SER A 92 -7.82 10.44 -16.53
N SER A 93 -7.68 9.58 -15.52
CA SER A 93 -7.29 8.18 -15.65
C SER A 93 -8.46 7.27 -16.07
N GLN A 94 -8.11 6.14 -16.67
CA GLN A 94 -8.99 5.01 -16.91
C GLN A 94 -8.71 3.91 -15.88
N GLY A 95 -9.67 3.00 -15.66
CA GLY A 95 -9.49 1.90 -14.72
C GLY A 95 -8.25 1.03 -14.97
N LYS A 96 -7.79 0.91 -16.22
CA LYS A 96 -6.59 0.13 -16.59
C LYS A 96 -5.26 0.83 -16.31
N ASP A 97 -5.29 2.12 -16.01
CA ASP A 97 -4.07 2.89 -15.79
C ASP A 97 -3.49 2.53 -14.42
N THR A 98 -2.15 2.50 -14.31
CA THR A 98 -1.46 2.09 -13.09
C THR A 98 -1.50 3.19 -12.04
N LEU A 99 -1.52 2.84 -10.75
CA LEU A 99 -1.35 3.82 -9.67
C LEU A 99 0.00 4.56 -9.83
N PRO A 100 0.00 5.90 -9.91
CA PRO A 100 1.22 6.69 -10.08
C PRO A 100 1.96 6.86 -8.76
N ASP A 101 3.24 7.28 -8.80
CA ASP A 101 4.02 7.58 -7.58
C ASP A 101 3.34 8.63 -6.68
N SER A 102 2.61 9.59 -7.28
CA SER A 102 1.86 10.61 -6.52
C SER A 102 0.76 10.02 -5.63
N PHE A 103 0.19 8.86 -5.98
CA PHE A 103 -0.74 8.13 -5.12
C PHE A 103 -0.05 7.69 -3.82
N TYR A 104 1.11 7.05 -3.95
CA TYR A 104 1.84 6.51 -2.80
C TYR A 104 2.42 7.63 -1.92
N GLN A 105 2.93 8.69 -2.54
CA GLN A 105 3.39 9.88 -1.83
C GLN A 105 2.25 10.60 -1.10
N CYS A 106 1.06 10.69 -1.71
CA CYS A 106 -0.12 11.24 -1.05
C CYS A 106 -0.51 10.43 0.20
N ALA A 107 -0.53 9.10 0.07
CA ALA A 107 -0.77 8.24 1.22
C ALA A 107 0.28 8.43 2.31
N GLU A 108 1.56 8.55 1.96
CA GLU A 108 2.64 8.81 2.91
C GLU A 108 2.47 10.15 3.64
N ASP A 109 2.22 11.24 2.90
CA ASP A 109 2.02 12.59 3.44
C ASP A 109 0.87 12.66 4.46
N CYS A 110 -0.22 11.93 4.18
CA CYS A 110 -1.42 11.93 5.01
C CYS A 110 -1.40 10.87 6.13
N THR A 111 -0.45 9.95 6.11
CA THR A 111 -0.35 8.87 7.11
C THR A 111 -0.21 9.41 8.54
N GLN A 112 0.48 10.54 8.73
CA GLN A 112 0.66 11.14 10.05
C GLN A 112 -0.66 11.53 10.71
N TYR A 113 -1.61 12.07 9.95
CA TYR A 113 -2.93 12.45 10.46
C TYR A 113 -3.79 11.23 10.75
N ALA A 114 -3.72 10.20 9.90
CA ALA A 114 -4.45 8.96 10.11
C ALA A 114 -3.99 8.26 11.39
N LYS A 115 -2.67 8.28 11.68
CA LYS A 115 -2.07 7.68 12.88
C LYS A 115 -2.42 8.40 14.18
N GLU A 116 -3.06 9.57 14.15
CA GLU A 116 -3.54 10.23 15.38
C GLU A 116 -4.62 9.41 16.10
N ASN A 117 -5.31 8.48 15.42
CA ASN A 117 -6.21 7.51 16.03
C ASN A 117 -5.96 6.11 15.43
N SER A 118 -5.67 5.13 16.29
CA SER A 118 -5.27 3.78 15.88
C SER A 118 -6.40 2.99 15.21
N PHE A 119 -7.65 3.21 15.62
CA PHE A 119 -8.82 2.60 15.01
C PHE A 119 -8.98 3.07 13.57
N TYR A 120 -9.02 4.37 13.33
CA TYR A 120 -9.11 4.95 11.98
C TYR A 120 -7.95 4.50 11.09
N PHE A 121 -6.72 4.55 11.62
CA PHE A 121 -5.54 4.10 10.86
C PHE A 121 -5.68 2.64 10.42
N SER A 122 -5.94 1.74 11.36
CA SER A 122 -5.92 0.29 11.10
C SER A 122 -7.18 -0.24 10.41
N GLN A 123 -8.34 0.38 10.62
CA GLN A 123 -9.63 -0.11 10.13
C GLN A 123 -10.13 0.60 8.88
N THR A 124 -9.55 1.76 8.54
CA THR A 124 -9.97 2.57 7.40
C THR A 124 -8.80 2.94 6.50
N PHE A 125 -7.83 3.70 7.02
CA PHE A 125 -6.76 4.28 6.21
C PHE A 125 -5.82 3.22 5.61
N GLN A 126 -5.26 2.35 6.44
CA GLN A 126 -4.33 1.31 6.00
C GLN A 126 -4.99 0.29 5.05
N PRO A 127 -6.22 -0.21 5.30
CA PRO A 127 -6.91 -1.04 4.33
C PRO A 127 -7.09 -0.35 2.97
N MET A 128 -7.50 0.92 2.96
CA MET A 128 -7.81 1.66 1.74
C MET A 128 -6.56 2.07 0.93
N TRP A 129 -5.56 2.67 1.58
CA TRP A 129 -4.42 3.29 0.87
C TRP A 129 -3.21 2.36 0.74
N ILE A 130 -3.04 1.41 1.65
CA ILE A 130 -1.84 0.55 1.71
C ILE A 130 -2.18 -0.87 1.26
N THR A 131 -3.23 -1.47 1.81
CA THR A 131 -3.57 -2.87 1.51
C THR A 131 -4.11 -2.99 0.08
N CYS A 132 -5.05 -2.12 -0.30
CA CYS A 132 -5.64 -2.16 -1.63
C CYS A 132 -4.72 -1.71 -2.76
N SER A 133 -3.65 -0.97 -2.47
CA SER A 133 -2.64 -0.57 -3.46
C SER A 133 -1.52 -1.60 -3.64
N GLN A 134 -1.64 -2.78 -3.02
CA GLN A 134 -0.68 -3.88 -3.16
C GLN A 134 -1.31 -5.15 -3.72
N GLN A 135 -2.64 -5.19 -3.85
CA GLN A 135 -3.36 -6.42 -4.15
C GLN A 135 -3.39 -6.70 -5.66
N GLN A 136 -2.86 -7.86 -6.05
CA GLN A 136 -3.07 -8.46 -7.36
C GLN A 136 -4.49 -9.04 -7.45
N ARG A 137 -5.16 -8.86 -8.60
CA ARG A 137 -6.34 -9.67 -8.90
C ARG A 137 -5.92 -11.14 -8.93
N LYS A 138 -6.49 -11.95 -8.03
CA LYS A 138 -6.51 -13.40 -8.23
C LYS A 138 -7.59 -13.65 -9.27
N GLU A 139 -7.19 -13.91 -10.50
CA GLU A 139 -8.11 -14.37 -11.55
C GLU A 139 -8.73 -15.68 -11.06
N ASN A 140 -10.06 -15.67 -10.86
CA ASN A 140 -10.85 -16.87 -10.56
C ASN A 140 -11.41 -17.44 -11.85
#